data_AF-A0A6B0XZN6-F1
#
_entry.id   AF-A0A6B0XZN6-F1
#
_cell.length_a   1.000
_cell.length_b   1.000
_cell.length_c   1.000
_cell.angle_alpha   90.00
_cell.angle_beta   90.00
_cell.angle_gamma   90.00
#
_symmetry.space_group_name_H-M   'P 1'
#
loop_
_entity.id
_entity.type
_entity.pdbx_description
1 polymer ?
#
loop_
_entity_poly.entity_id
_entity_poly.type
_entity_poly.pdbx_seq_one_letter_code
_entity_poly.pdbx_strand_id
1 'polypeptide(L)'
;MEIGDVSRRGLVLLGCGKMGGALLQGWFGQGMDMKAVWVVDPALSDEMSAPVGVNLNADLPASPAIVVVAVKPQVMDSALETVRRFGGHQDTLFLSVAAGVTLERFEAALGSSTPVIRAMPNTPAAIGRGITALVCNDR
;
A
#
# COMPACT_ATOMS: atom_id res chain seq x y z
N MET A 1 7.47 10.71 -9.56
CA MET A 1 8.11 9.67 -8.75
C MET A 1 9.11 8.93 -9.62
N GLU A 2 10.34 8.79 -9.16
CA GLU A 2 11.35 7.93 -9.80
C GLU A 2 11.33 6.54 -9.15
N ILE A 3 11.74 5.51 -9.89
CA ILE A 3 11.75 4.11 -9.42
C ILE A 3 12.56 3.95 -8.12
N GLY A 4 13.62 4.74 -7.92
CA GLY A 4 14.44 4.71 -6.71
C GLY A 4 13.82 5.36 -5.47
N ASP A 5 12.68 6.04 -5.58
CA ASP A 5 12.07 6.75 -4.45
C ASP A 5 11.57 5.78 -3.37
N VAL A 6 11.07 4.61 -3.77
CA VAL A 6 10.58 3.58 -2.83
C VAL A 6 11.71 3.11 -1.91
N SER A 7 12.90 2.87 -2.44
CA SER A 7 14.06 2.46 -1.63
C SER A 7 14.55 3.55 -0.69
N ARG A 8 14.40 4.84 -1.07
CA ARG A 8 14.87 5.99 -0.26
C ARG A 8 13.88 6.44 0.80
N ARG A 9 12.61 6.52 0.45
CA ARG A 9 11.54 7.12 1.27
C ARG A 9 10.59 6.08 1.87
N GLY A 10 10.54 4.88 1.31
CA GLY A 10 9.79 3.76 1.84
C GLY A 10 8.43 3.51 1.18
N LEU A 11 7.96 2.28 1.35
CA LEU A 11 6.62 1.81 1.03
C LEU A 11 5.87 1.50 2.33
N VAL A 12 4.67 2.04 2.49
CA VAL A 12 3.75 1.70 3.58
C VAL A 12 2.67 0.77 3.03
N LEU A 13 2.51 -0.42 3.58
CA LEU A 13 1.47 -1.38 3.26
C LEU A 13 0.43 -1.41 4.38
N LEU A 14 -0.77 -0.92 4.11
CA LEU A 14 -1.91 -1.04 5.00
C LEU A 14 -2.65 -2.35 4.71
N GLY A 15 -2.63 -3.27 5.68
CA GLY A 15 -3.20 -4.60 5.55
C GLY A 15 -2.26 -5.56 4.83
N CYS A 16 -1.87 -6.61 5.54
CA CYS A 16 -1.03 -7.69 5.02
C CYS A 16 -1.76 -9.03 5.11
N GLY A 17 -3.09 -9.02 4.97
CA GLY A 17 -3.90 -10.21 4.68
C GLY A 17 -3.56 -10.88 3.34
N LYS A 18 -4.40 -11.79 2.84
CA LYS A 18 -4.11 -12.59 1.63
C LYS A 18 -3.52 -11.81 0.44
N MET A 19 -4.11 -10.66 0.07
CA MET A 19 -3.62 -9.88 -1.07
C MET A 19 -2.39 -9.03 -0.73
N GLY A 20 -2.39 -8.33 0.41
CA GLY A 20 -1.23 -7.55 0.85
C GLY A 20 0.01 -8.45 1.04
N GLY A 21 -0.15 -9.61 1.65
CA GLY A 21 0.89 -10.62 1.79
C GLY A 21 1.37 -11.19 0.45
N ALA A 22 0.46 -11.47 -0.49
CA ALA A 22 0.82 -11.93 -1.84
C ALA A 22 1.69 -10.90 -2.58
N LEU A 23 1.35 -9.61 -2.47
CA LEU A 23 2.14 -8.51 -3.05
C LEU A 23 3.50 -8.41 -2.36
N LEU A 24 3.53 -8.44 -1.04
CA LEU A 24 4.75 -8.36 -0.24
C LEU A 24 5.74 -9.50 -0.56
N GLN A 25 5.25 -10.74 -0.69
CA GLN A 25 6.06 -11.88 -1.12
C GLN A 25 6.55 -11.72 -2.56
N GLY A 26 5.70 -11.22 -3.46
CA GLY A 26 6.10 -10.92 -4.83
C GLY A 26 7.22 -9.89 -4.91
N TRP A 27 7.16 -8.82 -4.09
CA TRP A 27 8.20 -7.80 -4.03
C TRP A 27 9.50 -8.32 -3.41
N PHE A 28 9.40 -9.13 -2.35
CA PHE A 28 10.55 -9.81 -1.76
C PHE A 28 11.26 -10.71 -2.77
N GLY A 29 10.51 -11.54 -3.51
CA GLY A 29 11.05 -12.41 -4.55
C GLY A 29 11.68 -11.66 -5.74
N GLN A 30 11.31 -10.40 -5.95
CA GLN A 30 11.90 -9.53 -6.97
C GLN A 30 13.07 -8.67 -6.45
N GLY A 31 13.50 -8.86 -5.19
CA GLY A 31 14.67 -8.20 -4.63
C GLY A 31 14.43 -6.81 -4.04
N MET A 32 13.19 -6.46 -3.72
CA MET A 32 12.92 -5.24 -2.94
C MET A 32 13.55 -5.36 -1.53
N ASP A 33 14.21 -4.30 -1.07
CA ASP A 33 14.74 -4.26 0.31
C ASP A 33 13.58 -4.14 1.30
N MET A 34 13.35 -5.19 2.10
CA MET A 34 12.27 -5.24 3.09
C MET A 34 12.44 -4.19 4.19
N LYS A 35 13.64 -3.66 4.42
CA LYS A 35 13.86 -2.56 5.38
C LYS A 35 13.22 -1.25 4.94
N ALA A 36 12.97 -1.10 3.63
CA ALA A 36 12.23 0.03 3.07
C ALA A 36 10.70 -0.18 3.10
N VAL A 37 10.22 -1.27 3.72
CA VAL A 37 8.79 -1.58 3.78
C VAL A 37 8.29 -1.48 5.22
N TRP A 38 7.18 -0.77 5.39
CA TRP A 38 6.41 -0.67 6.62
C TRP A 38 5.09 -1.40 6.43
N VAL A 39 4.77 -2.32 7.33
CA VAL A 39 3.51 -3.06 7.30
C VAL A 39 2.66 -2.64 8.48
N VAL A 40 1.44 -2.19 8.22
CA VAL A 40 0.43 -1.88 9.25
C VAL A 40 -0.69 -2.90 9.13
N ASP A 41 -0.70 -3.86 10.05
CA ASP A 41 -1.77 -4.84 10.18
C ASP A 41 -1.92 -5.28 11.65
N PRO A 42 -2.93 -4.76 12.37
CA PRO A 42 -3.17 -5.12 13.76
C PRO A 42 -3.63 -6.57 13.96
N ALA A 43 -4.09 -7.24 12.90
CA ALA A 43 -4.66 -8.58 12.95
C ALA A 43 -3.77 -9.62 12.23
N LEU A 44 -2.48 -9.32 12.07
CA LEU A 44 -1.53 -10.23 11.45
C LEU A 44 -1.48 -11.54 12.26
N SER A 45 -1.86 -12.65 11.64
CA SER A 45 -1.79 -13.97 12.27
C SER A 45 -0.36 -14.49 12.27
N ASP A 46 0.00 -15.30 13.28
CA ASP A 46 1.30 -15.96 13.37
C ASP A 46 1.64 -16.84 12.14
N GLU A 47 0.60 -17.31 11.43
CA GLU A 47 0.72 -18.12 10.21
C GLU A 47 1.21 -17.32 8.99
N MET A 48 1.03 -16.00 8.99
CA MET A 48 1.63 -15.12 7.99
C MET A 48 2.85 -14.43 8.58
N SER A 49 4.00 -15.10 8.50
CA SER A 49 5.28 -14.43 8.68
C SER A 49 5.45 -13.41 7.55
N ALA A 50 5.27 -12.12 7.84
CA ALA A 50 5.80 -11.09 6.96
C ALA A 50 7.29 -11.41 6.70
N PRO A 51 7.83 -11.17 5.48
CA PRO A 51 9.23 -11.44 5.21
C PRO A 51 10.13 -10.81 6.27
N VAL A 52 11.21 -11.52 6.63
CA VAL A 52 12.19 -11.02 7.60
C VAL A 52 12.69 -9.64 7.14
N GLY A 53 12.66 -8.65 8.03
CA GLY A 53 13.24 -7.33 7.81
C GLY A 53 12.26 -6.19 7.53
N VAL A 54 10.95 -6.44 7.45
CA VAL A 54 9.96 -5.34 7.39
C VAL A 54 9.82 -4.62 8.72
N ASN A 55 9.41 -3.35 8.66
CA ASN A 55 9.01 -2.58 9.83
C ASN A 55 7.53 -2.88 10.14
N LEU A 56 7.28 -3.90 10.98
CA LEU A 56 5.93 -4.34 11.31
C LEU A 56 5.33 -3.50 12.45
N ASN A 57 4.19 -2.87 12.19
CA ASN A 57 3.41 -2.05 13.14
C ASN A 57 4.27 -1.00 13.88
N ALA A 58 5.36 -0.56 13.26
CA ALA A 58 6.28 0.44 13.77
C ALA A 58 5.85 1.85 13.35
N ASP A 59 6.53 2.87 13.88
CA ASP A 59 6.33 4.25 13.46
C ASP A 59 6.58 4.41 11.96
N LEU A 60 5.61 5.03 11.28
CA LEU A 60 5.65 5.24 9.83
C LEU A 60 6.69 6.32 9.47
N PRO A 61 7.31 6.22 8.27
CA PRO A 61 8.25 7.23 7.80
C PRO A 61 7.57 8.60 7.67
N ALA A 62 8.37 9.66 7.78
CA ALA A 62 7.85 11.04 7.72
C ALA A 62 7.25 11.40 6.35
N SER A 63 7.78 10.84 5.26
CA SER A 63 7.34 11.11 3.89
C SER A 63 7.54 9.85 3.02
N PRO A 64 6.65 8.85 3.12
CA PRO A 64 6.76 7.64 2.29
C PRO A 64 6.64 7.97 0.81
N ALA A 65 7.30 7.19 -0.04
CA ALA A 65 7.09 7.31 -1.48
C ALA A 65 5.67 6.88 -1.87
N ILE A 66 5.23 5.76 -1.32
CA ILE A 66 3.97 5.13 -1.69
C ILE A 66 3.28 4.53 -0.46
N VAL A 67 1.96 4.70 -0.41
CA VAL A 67 1.07 4.01 0.53
C VAL A 67 0.20 3.03 -0.27
N VAL A 68 0.40 1.74 -0.05
CA VAL A 68 -0.40 0.67 -0.63
C VAL A 68 -1.53 0.31 0.32
N VAL A 69 -2.77 0.50 -0.11
CA VAL A 69 -3.98 0.21 0.67
C VAL A 69 -4.54 -1.14 0.26
N ALA A 70 -4.26 -2.17 1.06
CA ALA A 70 -4.66 -3.56 0.84
C ALA A 70 -5.59 -4.10 1.95
N VAL A 71 -6.35 -3.19 2.58
CA VAL A 71 -7.36 -3.54 3.58
C VAL A 71 -8.73 -3.83 2.95
N LYS A 72 -9.61 -4.50 3.70
CA LYS A 72 -11.00 -4.69 3.28
C LYS A 72 -11.81 -3.38 3.42
N PRO A 73 -12.87 -3.17 2.62
CA PRO A 73 -13.67 -1.93 2.69
C PRO A 73 -14.22 -1.59 4.07
N GLN A 74 -14.49 -2.59 4.92
CA GLN A 74 -15.05 -2.41 6.27
C GLN A 74 -14.10 -1.67 7.22
N VAL A 75 -12.79 -1.72 6.98
CA VAL A 75 -11.77 -1.06 7.82
C VAL A 75 -11.06 0.07 7.08
N MET A 76 -11.62 0.51 5.94
CA MET A 76 -11.00 1.53 5.08
C MET A 76 -10.84 2.86 5.81
N ASP A 77 -11.85 3.31 6.53
CA ASP A 77 -11.84 4.65 7.14
C ASP A 77 -10.77 4.75 8.24
N SER A 78 -10.63 3.73 9.09
CA SER A 78 -9.57 3.71 10.12
C SER A 78 -8.17 3.55 9.51
N ALA A 79 -8.04 2.77 8.43
CA ALA A 79 -6.78 2.65 7.70
C ALA A 79 -6.36 4.00 7.08
N LEU A 80 -7.28 4.71 6.41
CA LEU A 80 -7.01 6.01 5.81
C LEU A 80 -6.69 7.07 6.85
N GLU A 81 -7.33 7.05 8.02
CA GLU A 81 -7.03 7.98 9.10
C GLU A 81 -5.57 7.85 9.58
N THR A 82 -5.04 6.62 9.63
CA THR A 82 -3.65 6.35 10.04
C THR A 82 -2.61 7.02 9.12
N VAL A 83 -2.94 7.19 7.84
CA VAL A 83 -2.06 7.72 6.79
C VAL A 83 -2.49 9.08 6.26
N ARG A 84 -3.55 9.68 6.83
CA ARG A 84 -4.17 10.92 6.36
C ARG A 84 -3.16 12.06 6.21
N ARG A 85 -2.17 12.11 7.12
CA ARG A 85 -1.11 13.12 7.13
C ARG A 85 -0.21 13.13 5.88
N PHE A 86 -0.24 12.07 5.07
CA PHE A 86 0.51 11.98 3.81
C PHE A 86 -0.32 12.41 2.59
N GLY A 87 -1.60 12.70 2.78
CA GLY A 87 -2.50 13.20 1.75
C GLY A 87 -2.51 14.72 1.67
N GLY A 88 -3.09 15.24 0.58
CA GLY A 88 -3.29 16.67 0.35
C GLY A 88 -2.17 17.35 -0.43
N HIS A 89 -1.14 16.60 -0.79
CA HIS A 89 0.00 17.04 -1.61
C HIS A 89 0.43 15.90 -2.57
N GLN A 90 1.40 16.18 -3.44
CA GLN A 90 1.79 15.28 -4.54
C GLN A 90 3.01 14.38 -4.26
N ASP A 91 3.56 14.42 -3.04
CA ASP A 91 4.82 13.71 -2.74
C ASP A 91 4.64 12.22 -2.45
N THR A 92 3.43 11.82 -2.04
CA THR A 92 3.08 10.44 -1.68
C THR A 92 2.04 9.91 -2.64
N LEU A 93 2.35 8.81 -3.33
CA LEU A 93 1.36 8.08 -4.14
C LEU A 93 0.51 7.17 -3.26
N PHE A 94 -0.80 7.23 -3.41
CA PHE A 94 -1.70 6.24 -2.81
C PHE A 94 -2.10 5.21 -3.87
N LEU A 95 -1.81 3.93 -3.62
CA LEU A 95 -2.19 2.83 -4.49
C LEU A 95 -3.14 1.89 -3.75
N SER A 96 -4.40 1.85 -4.16
CA SER A 96 -5.41 0.98 -3.54
C SER A 96 -5.62 -0.29 -4.33
N VAL A 97 -5.63 -1.43 -3.63
CA VAL A 97 -6.08 -2.72 -4.15
C VAL A 97 -7.42 -3.17 -3.55
N ALA A 98 -8.11 -2.27 -2.86
CA ALA A 98 -9.40 -2.54 -2.25
C ALA A 98 -10.52 -2.57 -3.30
N ALA A 99 -11.25 -3.69 -3.33
CA ALA A 99 -12.44 -3.85 -4.16
C ALA A 99 -13.56 -2.90 -3.71
N GLY A 100 -14.29 -2.30 -4.66
CA GLY A 100 -15.50 -1.51 -4.38
C GLY A 100 -15.29 -0.13 -3.74
N VAL A 101 -14.05 0.37 -3.62
CA VAL A 101 -13.76 1.70 -3.06
C VAL A 101 -13.39 2.66 -4.18
N THR A 102 -14.16 3.73 -4.39
CA THR A 102 -13.98 4.64 -5.54
C THR A 102 -12.84 5.64 -5.33
N LEU A 103 -12.36 6.28 -6.40
CA LEU A 103 -11.32 7.32 -6.32
C LEU A 103 -11.80 8.52 -5.51
N GLU A 104 -13.07 8.91 -5.68
CA GLU A 104 -13.70 10.03 -4.96
C GLU A 104 -13.68 9.83 -3.45
N ARG A 105 -13.78 8.57 -2.98
CA ARG A 105 -13.68 8.25 -1.54
C ARG A 105 -12.27 8.51 -1.01
N PHE A 106 -11.23 8.18 -1.78
CA PHE A 106 -9.85 8.50 -1.40
C PHE A 106 -9.63 10.01 -1.40
N GLU A 107 -10.14 10.73 -2.40
CA GLU A 107 -10.02 12.20 -2.48
C GLU A 107 -10.74 12.90 -1.32
N ALA A 108 -11.91 12.41 -0.91
CA ALA A 108 -12.64 12.94 0.24
C ALA A 108 -11.88 12.73 1.57
N ALA A 109 -11.20 11.59 1.72
CA ALA A 109 -10.47 11.25 2.94
C ALA A 109 -9.07 11.91 3.00
N LEU A 110 -8.35 11.93 1.89
CA LEU A 110 -6.94 12.31 1.80
C LEU A 110 -6.74 13.71 1.23
N GLY A 111 -7.76 14.31 0.62
CA GLY A 111 -7.70 15.60 -0.06
C GLY A 111 -7.57 15.45 -1.57
N SER A 112 -8.24 16.34 -2.31
CA SER A 112 -8.41 16.29 -3.77
C SER A 112 -7.14 16.53 -4.59
N SER A 113 -6.03 16.91 -3.95
CA SER A 113 -4.71 17.06 -4.59
C SER A 113 -3.84 15.81 -4.44
N THR A 114 -4.33 14.77 -3.76
CA THR A 114 -3.60 13.52 -3.55
C THR A 114 -3.60 12.68 -4.82
N PRO A 115 -2.43 12.21 -5.30
CA PRO A 115 -2.38 11.26 -6.40
C PRO A 115 -2.84 9.87 -5.93
N VAL A 116 -3.87 9.33 -6.59
CA VAL A 116 -4.47 8.05 -6.23
C VAL A 116 -4.58 7.15 -7.46
N ILE A 117 -4.03 5.95 -7.34
CA ILE A 117 -4.20 4.87 -8.30
C ILE A 117 -5.02 3.77 -7.64
N ARG A 118 -6.01 3.25 -8.36
CA ARG A 118 -6.64 1.98 -8.05
C ARG A 118 -6.04 0.91 -8.94
N ALA A 119 -5.57 -0.16 -8.31
CA ALA A 119 -5.06 -1.35 -8.94
C ALA A 119 -5.94 -2.53 -8.56
N MET A 120 -6.35 -3.34 -9.53
CA MET A 120 -7.10 -4.56 -9.26
C MET A 120 -6.26 -5.78 -9.66
N PRO A 121 -5.31 -6.21 -8.80
CA PRO A 121 -4.52 -7.40 -9.03
C PRO A 121 -5.35 -8.67 -8.80
N ASN A 122 -4.77 -9.81 -9.17
CA ASN A 122 -5.29 -11.14 -8.85
C ASN A 122 -4.22 -11.98 -8.11
N THR A 123 -4.64 -13.12 -7.56
CA THR A 123 -3.77 -13.96 -6.71
C THR A 123 -2.51 -14.53 -7.38
N PRO A 124 -2.45 -14.77 -8.71
CA PRO A 124 -1.18 -15.12 -9.37
C PRO A 124 -0.06 -14.08 -9.27
N ALA A 125 -0.33 -12.88 -8.75
CA ALA A 125 0.70 -11.87 -8.45
C ALA A 125 1.79 -12.40 -7.48
N ALA A 126 1.43 -13.28 -6.54
CA ALA A 126 2.38 -13.88 -5.59
C ALA A 126 3.54 -14.65 -6.26
N ILE A 127 3.33 -15.13 -7.49
CA ILE A 127 4.31 -15.89 -8.29
C ILE A 127 4.74 -15.14 -9.55
N GLY A 128 4.48 -13.82 -9.62
CA GLY A 128 4.87 -12.99 -10.77
C GLY A 128 4.10 -13.27 -12.06
N ARG A 129 2.91 -13.90 -11.98
CA ARG A 129 2.06 -14.23 -13.14
C ARG A 129 0.70 -13.53 -13.10
N GLY A 130 0.58 -12.45 -12.35
CA GLY A 130 -0.66 -11.71 -12.16
C GLY A 130 -1.04 -10.83 -13.36
N ILE A 131 -2.32 -10.46 -13.40
CA ILE A 131 -2.85 -9.41 -14.27
C ILE A 131 -3.41 -8.33 -13.35
N THR A 132 -3.15 -7.06 -13.66
CA THR A 132 -3.62 -5.92 -12.87
C THR A 132 -4.22 -4.87 -13.79
N ALA A 133 -5.50 -4.55 -13.59
CA ALA A 133 -6.12 -3.37 -14.18
C ALA A 133 -5.82 -2.14 -13.33
N LEU A 134 -5.62 -0.98 -13.97
CA LEU A 134 -5.27 0.27 -13.30
C LEU A 134 -6.21 1.40 -13.76
N VAL A 135 -6.58 2.27 -12.83
CA VAL A 135 -7.20 3.58 -13.09
C VAL A 135 -6.66 4.60 -12.09
N CYS A 136 -6.47 5.84 -12.51
CA CYS A 136 -5.97 6.93 -11.66
C CYS A 136 -6.93 8.12 -11.68
N ASN A 137 -6.80 9.01 -10.70
CA ASN A 137 -7.42 10.32 -10.76
C ASN A 137 -6.59 11.29 -11.63
N ASP A 138 -7.06 12.53 -11.75
CA ASP A 138 -6.46 13.57 -12.60
C ASP A 138 -5.26 14.29 -11.94
N ARG A 139 -4.51 13.59 -11.08
CA ARG A 139 -3.41 14.18 -10.29
C ARG A 139 -2.07 13.52 -10.58
#